data_AF-A0AA39XT63-F1
#
_entry.id   AF-A0AA39XT63-F1
#
_cell.length_a   1.000
_cell.length_b   1.000
_cell.length_c   1.000
_cell.angle_alpha   90.00
_cell.angle_beta   90.00
_cell.angle_gamma   90.00
#
_symmetry.space_group_name_H-M   'P 1'
#
loop_
_entity.id
_entity.type
_entity.pdbx_description
1 polymer ?
#
loop_
_entity_poly.entity_id
_entity_poly.type
_entity_poly.pdbx_seq_one_letter_code
_entity_poly.pdbx_strand_id
1 'polypeptide(L)'
;MTLYRRVPLMKPSVIPLIFVCGHHTDPSSRVSGAKAMVKSLIFQLLRQSSYAMDTAMPLFNSSYSSGLSDCEDVEWLCDLFLFLVSRLPIGTTILCLIDGIGFTSESHSESTWSA
;
A
#
# COMPACT_ATOMS: atom_id res chain seq x y z
N MET A 1 26.69 -17.96 -40.11
CA MET A 1 25.81 -16.80 -39.86
C MET A 1 25.03 -17.07 -38.57
N THR A 2 25.45 -16.49 -37.47
CA THR A 2 24.84 -16.68 -36.15
C THR A 2 23.63 -15.76 -36.01
N LEU A 3 22.43 -16.32 -35.94
CA LEU A 3 21.22 -15.57 -35.67
C LEU A 3 21.24 -15.11 -34.21
N TYR A 4 21.49 -13.83 -33.98
CA TYR A 4 21.25 -13.20 -32.68
C TYR A 4 19.75 -13.26 -32.38
N ARG A 5 19.36 -14.17 -31.49
CA ARG A 5 18.03 -14.19 -30.88
C ARG A 5 17.89 -12.87 -30.11
N ARG A 6 17.14 -11.91 -30.64
CA ARG A 6 16.69 -10.75 -29.87
C ARG A 6 15.86 -11.28 -28.70
N VAL A 7 16.46 -11.33 -27.52
CA VAL A 7 15.69 -11.38 -26.29
C VAL A 7 14.97 -10.03 -26.22
N PRO A 8 13.63 -9.98 -26.18
CA PRO A 8 12.95 -8.72 -25.95
C PRO A 8 13.49 -8.15 -24.64
N LEU A 9 14.08 -6.96 -24.68
CA LEU A 9 14.32 -6.18 -23.47
C LEU A 9 12.94 -5.93 -22.87
N MET A 10 12.52 -6.75 -21.91
CA MET A 10 11.28 -6.52 -21.18
C MET A 10 11.42 -5.16 -20.51
N LYS A 11 10.63 -4.20 -20.98
CA LYS A 11 10.62 -2.86 -20.40
C LYS A 11 10.22 -3.04 -18.92
N PRO A 12 11.02 -2.56 -17.95
CA PRO A 12 10.67 -2.70 -16.55
C PRO A 12 9.28 -2.10 -16.31
N SER A 13 8.39 -2.89 -15.71
CA SER A 13 7.08 -2.41 -15.30
C SER A 13 7.25 -1.66 -13.98
N VAL A 14 6.94 -0.36 -13.95
CA VAL A 14 7.05 0.45 -12.74
C VAL A 14 5.65 0.70 -12.18
N ILE A 15 5.45 0.36 -10.90
CA ILE A 15 4.19 0.59 -10.18
C ILE A 15 4.46 1.68 -9.12
N PRO A 16 3.98 2.92 -9.34
CA PRO A 16 4.10 3.99 -8.35
C PRO A 16 3.03 3.84 -7.28
N LEU A 17 3.46 3.72 -6.02
CA LEU A 17 2.59 3.75 -4.85
C LEU A 17 2.88 5.04 -4.08
N ILE A 18 1.87 5.87 -3.89
CA ILE A 18 2.03 7.22 -3.34
C ILE A 18 1.20 7.33 -2.06
N PHE A 19 1.84 7.75 -0.98
CA PHE A 19 1.18 8.14 0.24
C PHE A 19 1.56 9.58 0.60
N VAL A 20 0.56 10.44 0.72
CA VAL A 20 0.74 11.85 1.10
C VAL A 20 0.21 12.05 2.51
N CYS A 21 1.11 12.23 3.48
CA CYS A 21 0.74 12.49 4.86
C CYS A 21 0.17 13.91 4.98
N GLY A 22 -1.08 14.04 5.41
CA GLY A 22 -1.76 15.34 5.50
C GLY A 22 -3.20 15.34 4.99
N HIS A 23 -3.58 14.35 4.18
CA HIS A 23 -4.99 14.12 3.80
C HIS A 23 -5.80 13.31 4.85
N HIS A 24 -5.14 12.84 5.91
CA HIS A 24 -5.71 11.96 6.95
C HIS A 24 -5.49 12.50 8.37
N THR A 25 -5.27 13.81 8.53
CA THR A 25 -5.10 14.48 9.83
C THR A 25 -6.41 14.85 10.51
N ASP A 26 -7.55 14.57 9.87
CA ASP A 26 -8.86 14.73 10.50
C ASP A 26 -9.01 13.74 11.67
N PRO A 27 -9.05 14.21 12.93
CA PRO A 27 -9.21 13.34 14.10
C PRO A 27 -10.56 12.61 14.12
N SER A 28 -11.54 13.06 13.33
CA SER A 28 -12.83 12.41 13.15
C SER A 28 -12.85 11.37 12.03
N SER A 29 -11.78 11.29 11.23
CA SER A 29 -11.62 10.23 10.24
C SER A 29 -11.31 8.91 10.94
N ARG A 30 -12.15 7.90 10.72
CA ARG A 30 -11.91 6.51 11.13
C ARG A 30 -10.65 5.89 10.49
N VAL A 31 -10.01 6.61 9.57
CA VAL A 31 -8.90 6.13 8.74
C VAL A 31 -7.74 7.11 8.89
N SER A 32 -6.96 6.93 9.96
CA SER A 32 -5.75 7.69 10.26
C SER A 32 -4.57 6.75 10.63
N GLY A 33 -3.35 7.26 10.57
CA GLY A 33 -2.14 6.53 10.96
C GLY A 33 -1.67 5.43 9.99
N ALA A 34 -0.84 4.51 10.50
CA ALA A 34 -0.16 3.48 9.69
C ALA A 34 -1.12 2.53 8.96
N LYS A 35 -2.28 2.23 9.55
CA LYS A 35 -3.32 1.38 8.95
C LYS A 35 -3.85 1.99 7.66
N ALA A 36 -4.22 3.27 7.72
CA ALA A 36 -4.70 4.04 6.57
C ALA A 36 -3.67 4.05 5.43
N MET A 37 -2.40 4.26 5.79
CA MET A 37 -1.29 4.21 4.85
C MET A 37 -1.22 2.86 4.15
N VAL A 38 -1.09 1.75 4.89
CA VAL A 38 -0.92 0.42 4.29
C VAL A 38 -2.15 0.03 3.46
N LYS A 39 -3.37 0.29 3.94
CA LYS A 39 -4.60 0.10 3.16
C LYS A 39 -4.56 0.87 1.84
N SER A 40 -4.15 2.14 1.86
CA SER A 40 -4.05 2.96 0.64
C SER A 40 -3.04 2.39 -0.37
N LEU A 41 -1.91 1.86 0.10
CA LEU A 41 -0.88 1.26 -0.74
C LEU A 41 -1.37 -0.06 -1.36
N ILE A 42 -2.07 -0.88 -0.57
CA ILE A 42 -2.72 -2.11 -1.05
C ILE A 42 -3.74 -1.75 -2.14
N PHE A 43 -4.64 -0.80 -1.91
CA PHE A 43 -5.63 -0.39 -2.92
C PHE A 43 -4.99 0.13 -4.21
N GLN A 44 -3.90 0.89 -4.12
CA GLN A 44 -3.16 1.36 -5.30
C GLN A 44 -2.54 0.20 -6.07
N LEU A 45 -1.85 -0.70 -5.38
CA LEU A 45 -1.22 -1.88 -5.97
C LEU A 45 -2.25 -2.76 -6.69
N LEU A 46 -3.36 -3.00 -6.00
CA LEU A 46 -4.52 -3.71 -6.47
C LEU A 46 -5.09 -3.07 -7.76
N ARG A 47 -5.32 -1.76 -7.78
CA ARG A 47 -5.87 -1.08 -8.97
C ARG A 47 -4.92 -1.03 -10.16
N GLN A 48 -3.62 -1.04 -9.92
CA GLN A 48 -2.60 -0.86 -10.97
C GLN A 48 -2.06 -2.19 -11.51
N SER A 49 -2.31 -3.31 -10.84
CA SER A 49 -1.81 -4.63 -11.22
C SER A 49 -2.92 -5.66 -11.27
N SER A 50 -3.27 -6.11 -12.48
CA SER A 50 -4.17 -7.25 -12.68
C SER A 50 -3.64 -8.53 -12.04
N TYR A 51 -2.32 -8.71 -11.99
CA TYR A 51 -1.69 -9.83 -11.27
C TYR A 51 -1.93 -9.76 -9.76
N ALA A 52 -1.84 -8.56 -9.18
CA ALA A 52 -2.14 -8.38 -7.77
C ALA A 52 -3.64 -8.62 -7.49
N MET A 53 -4.52 -8.15 -8.38
CA MET A 53 -5.96 -8.45 -8.34
C MET A 53 -6.28 -9.94 -8.36
N ASP A 54 -5.74 -10.66 -9.35
CA ASP A 54 -6.01 -12.09 -9.51
C ASP A 54 -5.46 -12.90 -8.34
N THR A 55 -4.31 -12.50 -7.80
CA THR A 55 -3.72 -13.09 -6.58
C THR A 55 -4.56 -12.83 -5.35
N ALA A 56 -5.13 -11.64 -5.26
CA ALA A 56 -5.98 -11.18 -4.18
C ALA A 56 -7.39 -11.77 -4.24
N MET A 57 -7.89 -12.12 -5.43
CA MET A 57 -9.26 -12.54 -5.67
C MET A 57 -9.69 -13.72 -4.78
N PRO A 58 -8.88 -14.78 -4.57
CA PRO A 58 -9.20 -15.86 -3.61
C PRO A 58 -9.30 -15.40 -2.16
N LEU A 59 -8.56 -14.36 -1.76
CA LEU A 59 -8.63 -13.77 -0.42
C LEU A 59 -9.90 -12.94 -0.22
N PHE A 60 -10.50 -12.44 -1.31
CA PHE A 60 -11.64 -11.53 -1.28
C PHE A 60 -12.97 -12.14 -1.74
N ASN A 61 -13.00 -13.40 -2.19
CA ASN A 61 -14.16 -14.04 -2.85
C ASN A 61 -15.35 -14.42 -1.94
N SER A 62 -15.58 -13.70 -0.84
CA SER A 62 -16.76 -13.89 0.02
C SER A 62 -16.89 -12.70 0.99
N SER A 63 -17.67 -11.67 0.67
CA SER A 63 -18.03 -10.59 1.62
C SER A 63 -16.91 -9.71 2.21
N TYR A 64 -15.67 -9.69 1.68
CA TYR A 64 -14.53 -8.99 2.34
C TYR A 64 -14.16 -7.60 1.81
N SER A 65 -14.97 -6.96 0.95
CA SER A 65 -14.74 -5.54 0.64
C SER A 65 -14.89 -4.65 1.89
N SER A 66 -15.72 -5.09 2.85
CA SER A 66 -15.74 -4.61 4.24
C SER A 66 -14.50 -5.06 5.01
N GLY A 67 -14.04 -6.30 4.84
CA GLY A 67 -12.88 -6.87 5.54
C GLY A 67 -11.59 -6.05 5.46
N LEU A 68 -11.13 -5.62 4.27
CA LEU A 68 -9.91 -4.80 4.17
C LEU A 68 -10.14 -3.38 4.73
N SER A 69 -11.34 -2.83 4.54
CA SER A 69 -11.72 -1.50 5.00
C SER A 69 -11.81 -1.44 6.53
N ASP A 70 -12.33 -2.51 7.14
CA ASP A 70 -12.58 -2.64 8.58
C ASP A 70 -11.41 -3.33 9.33
N CYS A 71 -10.39 -3.81 8.61
CA CYS A 71 -9.23 -4.47 9.23
C CYS A 71 -8.41 -3.46 10.04
N GLU A 72 -8.33 -3.67 11.35
CA GLU A 72 -7.57 -2.81 12.25
C GLU A 72 -6.18 -3.35 12.60
N ASP A 73 -5.80 -4.51 12.05
CA ASP A 73 -4.53 -5.18 12.31
C ASP A 73 -3.45 -4.74 11.31
N VAL A 74 -2.49 -3.94 11.78
CA VAL A 74 -1.39 -3.41 10.95
C VAL A 74 -0.46 -4.52 10.49
N GLU A 75 -0.18 -5.51 11.33
CA GLU A 75 0.75 -6.59 11.01
C GLU A 75 0.17 -7.44 9.88
N TRP A 76 -1.10 -7.79 9.98
CA TRP A 76 -1.81 -8.49 8.91
C TRP A 76 -1.84 -7.69 7.60
N LEU A 77 -2.06 -6.37 7.66
CA LEU A 77 -2.03 -5.50 6.48
C LEU A 77 -0.64 -5.47 5.83
N CYS A 78 0.43 -5.41 6.64
CA CYS A 78 1.81 -5.48 6.14
C CYS A 78 2.10 -6.83 5.48
N ASP A 79 1.69 -7.94 6.10
CA ASP A 79 1.87 -9.28 5.55
C ASP A 79 1.10 -9.45 4.23
N LEU A 80 -0.13 -8.94 4.16
CA LEU A 80 -0.91 -8.92 2.93
C LEU A 80 -0.20 -8.10 1.84
N PHE A 81 0.31 -6.92 2.18
CA PHE A 81 1.06 -6.08 1.24
C PHE A 81 2.28 -6.82 0.70
N LEU A 82 3.10 -7.41 1.58
CA LEU A 82 4.28 -8.20 1.20
C LEU A 82 3.89 -9.41 0.33
N PHE A 83 2.82 -10.11 0.67
CA PHE A 83 2.29 -11.22 -0.11
C PHE A 83 1.94 -10.79 -1.54
N LEU A 84 1.22 -9.68 -1.71
CA LEU A 84 0.85 -9.16 -3.04
C LEU A 84 2.09 -8.73 -3.85
N VAL A 85 3.04 -8.06 -3.21
CA VAL A 85 4.31 -7.65 -3.84
C VAL A 85 5.11 -8.86 -4.32
N SER A 86 5.20 -9.92 -3.50
CA SER A 86 5.94 -11.15 -3.83
C SER A 86 5.40 -11.91 -5.04
N ARG A 87 4.16 -11.63 -5.45
CA ARG A 87 3.46 -12.29 -6.55
C ARG A 87 3.49 -11.50 -7.85
N LEU A 88 4.10 -10.32 -7.84
CA LEU A 88 4.27 -9.52 -9.05
C LEU A 88 5.24 -10.21 -10.04
N PRO A 89 5.07 -9.97 -11.35
CA PRO A 89 5.99 -10.49 -12.34
C PRO A 89 7.44 -10.07 -12.06
N ILE A 90 8.38 -10.99 -12.33
CA ILE A 90 9.82 -10.72 -12.25
C ILE A 90 10.15 -9.52 -13.14
N GLY A 91 10.93 -8.57 -12.60
CA GLY A 91 11.28 -7.33 -13.29
C GLY A 91 10.29 -6.17 -13.08
N THR A 92 9.29 -6.35 -12.22
CA THR A 92 8.45 -5.24 -11.72
C THR A 92 9.19 -4.44 -10.66
N THR A 93 9.22 -3.12 -10.80
CA THR A 93 9.76 -2.18 -9.82
C THR A 93 8.62 -1.46 -9.13
N ILE A 94 8.57 -1.54 -7.80
CA ILE A 94 7.65 -0.72 -7.01
C ILE A 94 8.39 0.56 -6.63
N LEU A 95 7.82 1.71 -6.98
CA LEU A 95 8.30 3.01 -6.55
C LEU A 95 7.36 3.53 -5.46
N CYS A 96 7.79 3.49 -4.21
CA CYS A 96 6.99 3.97 -3.09
C CYS A 96 7.42 5.40 -2.71
N LEU A 97 6.51 6.37 -2.84
CA LEU A 97 6.71 7.76 -2.43
C LEU A 97 5.86 8.04 -1.19
N ILE A 98 6.51 8.38 -0.08
CA ILE A 98 5.87 8.64 1.20
C ILE A 98 6.26 10.06 1.62
N ASP A 99 5.29 10.98 1.62
CA ASP A 99 5.51 12.43 1.84
C ASP A 99 5.88 12.80 3.29
N GLY A 100 5.83 11.84 4.21
CA GLY A 100 6.27 12.01 5.59
C GLY A 100 5.70 10.97 6.54
N ILE A 101 6.52 10.56 7.50
CA ILE A 101 6.14 9.69 8.61
C ILE A 101 6.47 10.46 9.88
N GLY A 102 5.46 10.92 10.60
CA GLY A 102 5.60 11.56 11.90
C GLY A 102 5.35 10.54 13.01
N PHE A 103 6.26 10.41 13.96
CA PHE A 103 6.04 9.64 15.18
C PHE A 103 5.31 10.54 16.18
N THR A 104 3.98 10.48 16.26
CA THR A 104 3.30 10.98 17.45
C THR A 104 3.45 9.91 18.52
N SER A 105 4.52 9.98 19.30
CA SER A 105 4.52 9.34 20.61
C SER A 105 3.33 9.91 21.37
N GLU A 106 2.32 9.10 21.70
CA GLU A 106 1.33 9.48 22.69
C GLU A 106 2.05 9.67 24.03
N SER A 107 2.52 10.89 24.25
CA SER A 107 3.03 11.42 25.50
C SER A 107 3.46 12.87 25.24
N HIS A 108 2.48 13.78 25.22
CA HIS A 108 2.60 15.03 25.95
C HIS A 108 1.21 15.61 26.18
N SER A 109 0.90 15.70 27.46
CA SER A 109 -0.18 16.45 28.11
C SER A 109 -0.54 17.74 27.40
N GLU A 110 -1.84 17.97 27.24
CA GLU A 110 -2.43 19.30 27.12
C GLU A 110 -1.81 20.22 28.18
N SER A 111 -0.92 21.11 27.75
CA SER A 111 -0.67 22.37 28.45
C SER A 111 -1.22 23.47 27.58
N THR A 112 -2.44 23.86 27.96
CA THR A 112 -3.16 25.04 27.49
C THR A 112 -2.28 26.28 27.63
N TRP A 113 -1.83 26.82 26.50
CA TRP A 113 -1.45 28.22 26.43
C TRP A 113 -2.71 29.02 26.09
N SER A 114 -3.35 29.54 27.14
CA SER A 114 -4.32 30.62 27.00
C SER A 114 -3.57 31.90 26.67
N ALA A 115 -3.99 32.58 25.60
CA ALA A 115 -3.75 34.00 25.37
C ALA A 115 -5.06 34.75 25.55
#